data_AF-F3KK73-F1
#
_entry.id   AF-F3KK73-F1
#
_cell.length_a   1.000
_cell.length_b   1.000
_cell.length_c   1.000
_cell.angle_alpha   90.00
_cell.angle_beta   90.00
_cell.angle_gamma   90.00
#
_symmetry.space_group_name_H-M   'P 1'
#
loop_
_entity.id
_entity.type
_entity.pdbx_description
1 polymer ?
#
loop_
_entity_poly.entity_id
_entity_poly.type
_entity_poly.pdbx_seq_one_letter_code
_entity_poly.pdbx_strand_id
1 'polypeptide(L)'
;MLNTLNSFLDRIIANKNSLILKSKVDLDEIEELIDKKKTSLFGNVFKRPKPDEVSVLSTDLFFEPIWKIKGEYDIDFYRKNTHQISTDPHVKEIIIGSGVFPVLTDSGAWKKFKDTIKFGDKMNKTDIPVEEHVEIYRELELYLNSQGQPIEPNLKIESKYIENFPDEFIKSNKNNIRSSDLAEDSIIDIYLSTVKNNLGDILRIVTERLVVDVFEQIFLPVYEIRIADSKNTTKILRVDGMSSKIL
;
A
#
# COMPACT_ATOMS: atom_id res chain seq x y z
N MET A 1 -2.42 -6.50 24.23
CA MET A 1 -3.69 -6.01 24.77
C MET A 1 -3.63 -4.50 24.76
N LEU A 2 -4.26 -3.86 23.76
CA LEU A 2 -4.35 -2.40 23.68
C LEU A 2 -5.38 -1.96 24.72
N ASN A 3 -4.91 -1.34 25.80
CA ASN A 3 -5.79 -0.68 26.76
C ASN A 3 -6.47 0.50 26.06
N THR A 4 -7.79 0.45 26.05
CA THR A 4 -8.72 1.46 25.58
C THR A 4 -8.52 2.78 26.32
N LEU A 5 -7.81 3.73 25.71
CA LEU A 5 -7.84 5.15 26.09
C LEU A 5 -8.83 5.85 25.17
N ASN A 6 -10.01 6.14 25.71
CA ASN A 6 -11.11 6.81 25.03
C ASN A 6 -10.74 8.26 24.69
N SER A 7 -10.14 8.48 23.53
CA SER A 7 -10.55 9.57 22.65
C SER A 7 -11.47 8.99 21.59
N PHE A 8 -12.65 9.59 21.39
CA PHE A 8 -13.48 9.21 20.26
C PHE A 8 -12.77 9.71 19.00
N LEU A 9 -12.40 8.79 18.10
CA LEU A 9 -11.90 9.16 16.78
C LEU A 9 -13.04 9.86 16.04
N ASP A 10 -12.88 11.15 15.77
CA ASP A 10 -13.81 11.90 14.94
C ASP A 10 -13.61 11.49 13.48
N ARG A 11 -14.66 10.99 12.83
CA ARG A 11 -14.60 10.48 11.45
C ARG A 11 -15.57 11.24 10.57
N ILE A 12 -15.02 11.86 9.53
CA ILE A 12 -15.79 12.43 8.42
C ILE A 12 -15.40 11.66 7.17
N ILE A 13 -16.35 10.92 6.60
CA ILE A 13 -16.09 10.06 5.44
C ILE A 13 -16.97 10.56 4.30
N ALA A 14 -16.34 10.88 3.17
CA ALA A 14 -17.07 11.20 1.95
C ALA A 14 -17.95 10.02 1.52
N ASN A 15 -19.08 10.35 0.87
CA ASN A 15 -19.92 9.32 0.28
C ASN A 15 -19.12 8.52 -0.75
N LYS A 16 -19.33 7.20 -0.75
CA LYS A 16 -18.74 6.33 -1.76
C LYS A 16 -19.27 6.70 -3.15
N ASN A 17 -18.34 6.92 -4.08
CA ASN A 17 -18.63 7.07 -5.50
C ASN A 17 -18.17 5.84 -6.28
N SER A 18 -18.87 5.50 -7.37
CA SER A 18 -18.46 4.43 -8.28
C SER A 18 -18.12 5.01 -9.65
N LEU A 19 -17.00 4.57 -10.20
CA LEU A 19 -16.45 5.04 -11.45
C LEU A 19 -16.13 3.84 -12.34
N ILE A 20 -16.48 3.91 -13.62
CA ILE A 20 -16.17 2.83 -14.57
C ILE A 20 -15.28 3.42 -15.65
N LEU A 21 -14.15 2.78 -15.89
CA LEU A 21 -13.22 3.21 -16.92
C LEU A 21 -13.48 2.46 -18.23
N LYS A 22 -13.55 3.20 -19.32
CA LYS A 22 -13.55 2.67 -20.69
C LYS A 22 -12.14 2.26 -21.06
N SER A 23 -12.00 1.14 -21.76
CA SER A 23 -10.71 0.71 -22.30
C SER A 23 -10.10 1.81 -23.17
N LYS A 24 -8.82 2.11 -22.95
CA LYS A 24 -8.00 2.93 -23.86
C LYS A 24 -7.47 2.11 -25.04
N VAL A 25 -7.41 0.80 -24.86
CA VAL A 25 -6.85 -0.17 -25.81
C VAL A 25 -7.99 -0.75 -26.65
N ASP A 26 -7.83 -0.78 -27.97
CA ASP A 26 -8.79 -1.41 -28.88
C ASP A 26 -8.46 -2.90 -29.12
N LEU A 27 -9.33 -3.59 -29.86
CA LEU A 27 -9.15 -5.02 -30.12
C LEU A 27 -7.95 -5.31 -31.02
N ASP A 28 -7.60 -4.41 -31.94
CA ASP A 28 -6.48 -4.61 -32.86
C ASP A 28 -5.14 -4.59 -32.08
N GLU A 29 -5.00 -3.65 -31.14
CA GLU A 29 -3.86 -3.61 -30.21
C GLU A 29 -3.79 -4.85 -29.32
N ILE A 30 -4.93 -5.34 -28.83
CA ILE A 30 -5.02 -6.58 -28.04
C ILE A 30 -4.59 -7.79 -28.87
N GLU A 31 -5.07 -7.92 -30.11
CA GLU A 31 -4.67 -9.01 -31.01
C GLU A 31 -3.16 -9.02 -31.27
N GLU A 32 -2.56 -7.85 -31.51
CA GLU A 32 -1.12 -7.72 -31.71
C GLU A 32 -0.32 -8.15 -30.46
N LEU A 33 -0.81 -7.79 -29.26
CA LEU A 33 -0.20 -8.21 -28.00
C LEU A 33 -0.31 -9.71 -27.78
N ILE A 34 -1.48 -10.30 -28.05
CA ILE A 34 -1.70 -11.73 -27.94
C ILE A 34 -0.73 -12.47 -28.85
N ASP A 35 -0.60 -12.07 -30.11
CA ASP A 35 0.26 -12.78 -31.06
C ASP A 35 1.74 -12.75 -30.62
N LYS A 36 2.20 -11.61 -30.08
CA LYS A 36 3.55 -11.45 -29.52
C LYS A 36 3.81 -12.28 -28.27
N LYS A 37 2.77 -12.59 -27.47
CA LYS A 37 2.94 -13.10 -26.09
C LYS A 37 2.33 -14.47 -25.81
N LYS A 38 1.41 -14.97 -26.64
CA LYS A 38 0.63 -16.20 -26.42
C LYS A 38 1.49 -17.44 -26.15
N THR A 39 2.58 -17.63 -26.90
CA THR A 39 3.47 -18.79 -26.71
C THR A 39 4.26 -18.73 -25.40
N SER A 40 4.48 -17.53 -24.85
CA SER A 40 5.29 -17.33 -23.66
C SER A 40 4.68 -17.90 -22.38
N LEU A 41 3.35 -18.10 -22.37
CA LEU A 41 2.60 -18.63 -21.25
C LEU A 41 2.76 -20.15 -21.05
N PHE A 42 3.34 -20.85 -22.04
CA PHE A 42 3.46 -22.31 -22.04
C PHE A 42 4.87 -22.81 -21.64
N GLY A 43 5.79 -21.91 -21.29
CA GLY A 43 7.07 -22.28 -20.69
C GLY A 43 8.27 -21.44 -21.16
N ASN A 44 9.47 -21.93 -20.84
CA ASN A 44 10.72 -21.30 -21.21
C ASN A 44 10.98 -21.44 -22.71
N VAL A 45 11.81 -20.55 -23.28
CA VAL A 45 12.05 -20.39 -24.74
C VAL A 45 12.23 -21.71 -25.50
N PHE A 46 12.92 -22.70 -24.93
CA PHE A 46 13.19 -23.99 -25.59
C PHE A 46 12.02 -25.00 -25.58
N LYS A 47 11.00 -24.78 -24.74
CA LYS A 47 9.83 -25.66 -24.60
C LYS A 47 8.53 -24.99 -25.07
N ARG A 48 8.60 -23.76 -25.58
CA ARG A 48 7.42 -23.04 -26.06
C ARG A 48 6.88 -23.71 -27.33
N PRO A 49 5.56 -23.87 -27.45
CA PRO A 49 4.92 -24.25 -28.70
C PRO A 49 5.17 -23.17 -29.75
N LYS A 50 5.04 -23.54 -31.02
CA LYS A 50 5.08 -22.54 -32.10
C LYS A 50 3.82 -21.66 -32.06
N PRO A 51 3.86 -20.44 -32.62
CA PRO A 51 2.69 -19.54 -32.61
C PRO A 51 1.43 -20.14 -33.28
N ASP A 52 1.59 -20.96 -34.31
CA ASP A 52 0.53 -21.67 -35.02
C ASP A 52 -0.05 -22.86 -34.23
N GLU A 53 0.68 -23.35 -33.22
CA GLU A 53 0.22 -24.40 -32.30
C GLU A 53 -0.55 -23.82 -31.09
N VAL A 54 -0.70 -22.49 -31.02
CA VAL A 54 -1.44 -21.80 -29.96
C VAL A 54 -2.63 -21.06 -30.55
N SER A 55 -3.82 -21.48 -30.15
CA SER A 55 -5.09 -20.90 -30.55
C SER A 55 -5.64 -19.98 -29.47
N VAL A 56 -6.30 -18.90 -29.88
CA VAL A 56 -7.11 -18.05 -28.99
C VAL A 56 -8.52 -18.64 -28.96
N LEU A 57 -9.01 -18.96 -27.75
CA LEU A 57 -10.34 -19.52 -27.53
C LEU A 57 -11.37 -18.43 -27.27
N SER A 58 -11.01 -17.42 -26.48
CA SER A 58 -11.86 -16.25 -26.22
C SER A 58 -11.02 -15.04 -25.84
N THR A 59 -11.59 -13.86 -26.09
CA THR A 59 -11.08 -12.56 -25.62
C THR A 59 -12.26 -11.84 -24.99
N ASP A 60 -12.32 -11.86 -23.67
CA ASP A 60 -13.44 -11.36 -22.90
C ASP A 60 -13.02 -10.10 -22.13
N LEU A 61 -13.80 -9.03 -22.19
CA LEU A 61 -13.55 -7.81 -21.42
C LEU A 61 -14.28 -7.90 -20.07
N PHE A 62 -13.54 -7.82 -18.98
CA PHE A 62 -14.05 -7.74 -17.61
C PHE A 62 -13.75 -6.37 -17.00
N PHE A 63 -14.48 -6.06 -15.93
CA PHE A 63 -14.32 -4.83 -15.17
C PHE A 63 -14.02 -5.18 -13.72
N GLU A 64 -12.82 -4.86 -13.29
CA GLU A 64 -12.29 -5.24 -11.97
C GLU A 64 -12.30 -4.08 -11.00
N PRO A 65 -12.92 -4.24 -9.82
CA PRO A 65 -12.96 -3.18 -8.84
C PRO A 65 -11.60 -3.02 -8.15
N ILE A 66 -11.15 -1.79 -8.09
CA ILE A 66 -10.14 -1.30 -7.15
C ILE A 66 -10.77 -0.18 -6.31
N TRP A 67 -10.15 0.14 -5.19
CA TRP A 67 -10.59 1.20 -4.31
C TRP A 67 -9.55 2.30 -4.27
N LYS A 68 -9.98 3.55 -4.41
CA LYS A 68 -9.17 4.73 -4.17
C LYS A 68 -9.69 5.43 -2.93
N ILE A 69 -8.80 5.66 -1.98
CA ILE A 69 -9.09 6.40 -0.76
C ILE A 69 -8.08 7.53 -0.66
N LYS A 70 -8.55 8.75 -0.41
CA LYS A 70 -7.69 9.88 -0.10
C LYS A 70 -8.27 10.66 1.07
N GLY A 71 -7.41 11.12 1.94
CA GLY A 71 -7.81 11.88 3.10
C GLY A 71 -6.66 12.40 3.93
N GLU A 72 -7.04 12.98 5.05
CA GLU A 72 -6.22 13.63 6.04
C GLU A 72 -6.42 12.94 7.40
N TYR A 73 -5.31 12.74 8.11
CA TYR A 73 -5.28 12.18 9.45
C TYR A 73 -4.50 13.11 10.37
N ASP A 74 -5.16 13.52 11.45
CA ASP A 74 -4.63 14.42 12.46
C ASP A 74 -4.70 13.73 13.83
N ILE A 75 -3.58 13.71 14.54
CA ILE A 75 -3.54 13.22 15.92
C ILE A 75 -2.64 14.10 16.79
N ASP A 76 -3.19 14.52 17.93
CA ASP A 76 -2.47 15.09 19.06
C ASP A 76 -2.42 14.02 20.17
N PHE A 77 -1.22 13.62 20.58
CA PHE A 77 -1.03 12.58 21.57
C PHE A 77 0.27 12.74 22.37
N TYR A 78 0.31 12.07 23.51
CA TYR A 78 1.53 11.90 24.30
C TYR A 78 2.06 10.49 24.07
N ARG A 79 3.38 10.34 23.93
CA ARG A 79 4.05 9.04 23.81
C ARG A 79 5.29 8.94 24.68
N LYS A 80 5.67 7.71 25.02
CA LYS A 80 7.00 7.43 25.55
C LYS A 80 8.01 7.41 24.41
N ASN A 81 9.16 8.00 24.64
CA ASN A 81 10.32 7.86 23.78
C ASN A 81 11.61 7.79 24.60
N THR A 82 12.70 7.44 23.94
CA THR A 82 14.04 7.46 24.53
C THR A 82 14.95 8.25 23.61
N HIS A 83 15.55 9.33 24.13
CA HIS A 83 16.57 10.08 23.42
C HIS A 83 17.96 9.67 23.87
N GLN A 84 18.89 9.62 22.94
CA GLN A 84 20.27 9.31 23.24
C GLN A 84 21.11 10.59 23.24
N ILE A 85 21.72 10.92 24.39
CA ILE A 85 22.70 12.00 24.49
C ILE A 85 24.10 11.41 24.37
N SER A 86 24.93 12.03 23.55
CA SER A 86 26.36 11.72 23.46
C SER A 86 27.16 12.71 24.30
N THR A 87 28.05 12.20 25.15
CA THR A 87 28.87 13.01 26.06
C THR A 87 30.34 12.67 25.92
N ASP A 88 31.20 13.54 26.43
CA ASP A 88 32.64 13.27 26.53
C ASP A 88 32.90 11.94 27.29
N PRO A 89 33.96 11.17 26.93
CA PRO A 89 34.30 9.90 27.56
C PRO A 89 34.47 9.95 29.09
N HIS A 90 34.77 11.13 29.66
CA HIS A 90 34.99 11.33 31.09
C HIS A 90 33.71 11.71 31.87
N VAL A 91 32.59 11.97 31.19
CA VAL A 91 31.30 12.22 31.84
C VAL A 91 30.73 10.91 32.38
N LYS A 92 30.33 10.89 33.66
CA LYS A 92 29.83 9.70 34.37
C LYS A 92 28.30 9.68 34.50
N GLU A 93 27.67 10.84 34.60
CA GLU A 93 26.23 10.98 34.77
C GLU A 93 25.76 12.29 34.14
N ILE A 94 24.49 12.29 33.72
CA ILE A 94 23.79 13.46 33.22
C ILE A 94 22.63 13.74 34.19
N ILE A 95 22.50 14.98 34.64
CA ILE A 95 21.40 15.40 35.52
C ILE A 95 20.47 16.32 34.72
N ILE A 96 19.18 15.98 34.65
CA ILE A 96 18.14 16.79 34.00
C ILE A 96 16.99 16.95 34.98
N GLY A 97 16.72 18.19 35.39
CA GLY A 97 15.77 18.48 36.46
C GLY A 97 16.18 17.76 37.75
N SER A 98 15.31 16.88 38.25
CA SER A 98 15.59 16.03 39.41
C SER A 98 16.02 14.59 39.04
N GLY A 99 16.13 14.26 37.76
CA GLY A 99 16.54 12.94 37.28
C GLY A 99 18.06 12.83 37.14
N VAL A 100 18.62 11.68 37.51
CA VAL A 100 20.04 11.33 37.33
C VAL A 100 20.13 10.15 36.37
N PHE A 101 20.81 10.33 35.24
CA PHE A 101 20.95 9.35 34.17
C PHE A 101 22.41 8.91 34.05
N PRO A 102 22.75 7.67 34.44
CA PRO A 102 24.11 7.18 34.38
C PRO A 102 24.54 6.98 32.92
N VAL A 103 25.78 7.36 32.63
CA VAL A 103 26.36 7.16 31.30
C VAL A 103 26.68 5.68 31.10
N LEU A 104 26.20 5.09 30.01
CA LEU A 104 26.44 3.68 29.70
C LEU A 104 27.92 3.51 29.33
N THR A 105 28.75 3.13 30.31
CA THR A 105 30.13 2.73 30.06
C THR A 105 30.15 1.27 29.60
N ASP A 106 30.75 0.99 28.44
CA ASP A 106 30.92 -0.36 27.89
C ASP A 106 31.37 -1.37 28.99
N SER A 107 30.59 -2.43 29.21
CA SER A 107 30.89 -3.43 30.23
C SER A 107 31.99 -4.42 29.78
N GLY A 108 32.99 -4.60 30.65
CA GLY A 108 33.79 -5.82 30.90
C GLY A 108 34.60 -6.47 29.78
N ALA A 109 33.99 -6.85 28.66
CA ALA A 109 34.60 -7.73 27.65
C ALA A 109 35.17 -6.97 26.43
N TRP A 110 34.53 -5.89 26.00
CA TRP A 110 34.97 -5.07 24.87
C TRP A 110 36.12 -4.13 25.21
N LYS A 111 36.36 -3.88 26.51
CA LYS A 111 37.49 -3.10 27.00
C LYS A 111 38.83 -3.74 26.63
N LYS A 112 38.89 -5.09 26.58
CA LYS A 112 40.10 -5.86 26.24
C LYS A 112 40.40 -5.94 24.74
N PHE A 113 39.41 -5.63 23.88
CA PHE A 113 39.58 -5.67 22.42
C PHE A 113 39.91 -4.29 21.81
N LYS A 114 39.71 -3.18 22.54
CA LYS A 114 39.93 -1.82 22.04
C LYS A 114 41.38 -1.33 22.17
N ASP A 115 42.20 -1.92 23.04
CA ASP A 115 43.60 -1.52 23.22
C ASP A 115 44.45 -1.69 21.94
N THR A 116 43.91 -2.37 20.91
CA THR A 116 44.58 -2.62 19.63
C THR A 116 44.10 -1.72 18.48
N ILE A 117 43.05 -0.90 18.65
CA ILE A 117 42.55 -0.06 17.54
C ILE A 117 42.39 1.40 17.96
N LYS A 118 43.23 2.27 17.38
CA LYS A 118 43.10 3.73 17.48
C LYS A 118 41.86 4.19 16.73
N PHE A 119 40.70 4.15 17.38
CA PHE A 119 39.54 4.93 16.99
C PHE A 119 39.51 6.18 17.89
N GLY A 120 39.38 7.37 17.28
CA GLY A 120 39.29 8.65 18.00
C GLY A 120 38.23 8.63 19.10
N ASP A 121 38.37 9.53 20.08
CA ASP A 121 37.62 9.58 21.33
C ASP A 121 36.13 9.23 21.15
N LYS A 122 35.78 7.98 21.45
CA LYS A 122 34.41 7.49 21.30
C LYS A 122 33.58 8.08 22.43
N MET A 123 32.73 9.04 22.09
CA MET A 123 31.78 9.65 23.01
C MET A 123 30.95 8.57 23.73
N ASN A 124 30.71 8.79 25.01
CA ASN A 124 29.79 7.95 25.74
C ASN A 124 28.34 8.24 25.32
N LYS A 125 27.44 7.28 25.54
CA LYS A 125 26.02 7.40 25.20
C LYS A 125 25.16 7.15 26.44
N THR A 126 24.11 7.94 26.58
CA THR A 126 23.13 7.80 27.65
C THR A 126 21.73 7.85 27.08
N ASP A 127 20.92 6.87 27.42
CA ASP A 127 19.52 6.80 27.05
C ASP A 127 18.68 7.53 28.09
N ILE A 128 17.86 8.47 27.64
CA ILE A 128 17.03 9.33 28.48
C ILE A 128 15.57 9.07 28.13
N PRO A 129 14.80 8.41 29.02
CA PRO A 129 13.37 8.24 28.83
C PRO A 129 12.68 9.61 28.93
N VAL A 130 11.79 9.88 27.99
CA VAL A 130 11.01 11.11 27.91
C VAL A 130 9.55 10.79 27.59
N GLU A 131 8.68 11.71 27.97
CA GLU A 131 7.32 11.77 27.44
C GLU A 131 7.27 12.95 26.46
N GLU A 132 6.88 12.66 25.22
CA GLU A 132 6.73 13.65 24.18
C GLU A 132 5.25 13.94 23.99
N HIS A 133 4.89 15.23 23.91
CA HIS A 133 3.62 15.68 23.36
C HIS A 133 3.84 15.92 21.87
N VAL A 134 3.12 15.17 21.03
CA VAL A 134 3.35 15.08 19.60
C VAL A 134 2.04 15.36 18.86
N GLU A 135 2.13 16.21 17.86
CA GLU A 135 1.07 16.47 16.88
C GLU A 135 1.55 15.96 15.52
N ILE A 136 0.72 15.15 14.86
CA ILE A 136 1.03 14.57 13.55
C ILE A 136 -0.14 14.82 12.62
N TYR A 137 0.17 15.43 11.49
CA TYR A 137 -0.71 15.56 10.34
C TYR A 137 -0.17 14.71 9.18
N ARG A 138 -1.04 13.92 8.54
CA ARG A 138 -0.70 13.08 7.38
C ARG A 138 -1.78 13.17 6.34
N GLU A 139 -1.37 13.37 5.10
CA GLU A 139 -2.20 13.15 3.92
C GLU A 139 -1.77 11.85 3.25
N LEU A 140 -2.74 11.02 2.89
CA LEU A 140 -2.47 9.77 2.19
C LEU A 140 -3.51 9.54 1.10
N GLU A 141 -3.03 9.20 -0.09
CA GLU A 141 -3.79 8.55 -1.15
C GLU A 141 -3.37 7.07 -1.21
N LEU A 142 -4.34 6.17 -1.15
CA LEU A 142 -4.14 4.73 -1.13
C LEU A 142 -5.03 4.07 -2.19
N TYR A 143 -4.45 3.16 -2.96
CA TYR A 143 -5.21 2.30 -3.86
C TYR A 143 -5.16 0.86 -3.35
N LEU A 144 -6.31 0.20 -3.33
CA LEU A 144 -6.44 -1.20 -2.91
C LEU A 144 -7.03 -2.03 -4.05
N ASN A 145 -6.52 -3.24 -4.25
CA ASN A 145 -7.18 -4.20 -5.12
C ASN A 145 -8.49 -4.74 -4.47
N SER A 146 -9.20 -5.61 -5.19
CA SER A 146 -10.45 -6.21 -4.73
C SER A 146 -10.33 -7.04 -3.44
N GLN A 147 -9.11 -7.36 -2.99
CA GLN A 147 -8.79 -8.10 -1.77
C GLN A 147 -8.24 -7.22 -0.63
N GLY A 148 -8.13 -5.90 -0.84
CA GLY A 148 -7.69 -4.96 0.18
C GLY A 148 -6.17 -4.81 0.25
N GLN A 149 -5.44 -5.31 -0.74
CA GLN A 149 -3.99 -5.19 -0.80
C GLN A 149 -3.61 -3.87 -1.48
N PRO A 150 -2.66 -3.11 -0.92
CA PRO A 150 -2.13 -1.91 -1.57
C PRO A 150 -1.58 -2.21 -2.96
N ILE A 151 -1.91 -1.35 -3.92
CA ILE A 151 -1.41 -1.38 -5.29
C ILE A 151 -0.97 0.03 -5.72
N GLU A 152 -0.10 0.10 -6.72
CA GLU A 152 0.28 1.35 -7.38
C GLU A 152 -0.24 1.33 -8.82
N PRO A 153 -1.53 1.64 -9.03
CA PRO A 153 -2.10 1.52 -10.35
C PRO A 153 -1.59 2.68 -11.20
N ASN A 154 -1.08 2.39 -12.40
CA ASN A 154 -0.59 3.42 -13.33
C ASN A 154 -1.77 4.09 -14.05
N LEU A 155 -2.64 4.76 -13.29
CA LEU A 155 -3.90 5.31 -13.76
C LEU A 155 -3.78 6.81 -13.98
N LYS A 156 -3.80 7.21 -15.26
CA LYS A 156 -4.15 8.58 -15.65
C LYS A 156 -5.61 8.58 -16.10
N ILE A 157 -6.50 8.88 -15.15
CA ILE A 157 -7.94 8.97 -15.38
C ILE A 157 -8.22 10.29 -16.09
N GLU A 158 -8.56 10.21 -17.37
CA GLU A 158 -9.06 11.35 -18.14
C GLU A 158 -10.57 11.20 -18.31
N SER A 159 -11.31 12.31 -18.26
CA SER A 159 -12.78 12.31 -18.30
C SER A 159 -13.36 11.57 -19.51
N LYS A 160 -12.69 11.61 -20.66
CA LYS A 160 -13.11 10.91 -21.88
C LYS A 160 -13.14 9.39 -21.75
N TYR A 161 -12.41 8.83 -20.78
CA TYR A 161 -12.37 7.40 -20.48
C TYR A 161 -13.25 7.03 -19.28
N ILE A 162 -14.09 7.93 -18.79
CA ILE A 162 -15.07 7.62 -17.75
C ILE A 162 -16.41 7.27 -18.43
N GLU A 163 -17.09 6.25 -17.92
CA GLU A 163 -18.47 5.95 -18.34
C GLU A 163 -19.43 7.02 -17.82
N ASN A 164 -20.28 7.53 -18.71
CA ASN A 164 -21.24 8.58 -18.41
C ASN A 164 -22.43 8.04 -17.60
N PHE A 165 -22.78 6.76 -17.79
CA PHE A 165 -23.93 6.10 -17.17
C PHE A 165 -23.52 4.82 -16.43
N PRO A 166 -22.77 4.94 -15.31
CA PRO A 166 -22.18 3.78 -14.63
C PRO A 166 -23.23 2.76 -14.15
N ASP A 167 -24.39 3.22 -13.66
CA ASP A 167 -25.45 2.32 -13.18
C ASP A 167 -26.08 1.48 -14.31
N GLU A 168 -26.31 2.09 -15.46
CA GLU A 168 -26.85 1.39 -16.65
C GLU A 168 -25.81 0.43 -17.22
N PHE A 169 -24.54 0.83 -17.20
CA PHE A 169 -23.42 -0.01 -17.61
C PHE A 169 -23.31 -1.26 -16.75
N ILE A 170 -23.34 -1.13 -15.42
CA ILE A 170 -23.26 -2.26 -14.49
C ILE A 170 -24.44 -3.22 -14.69
N LYS A 171 -25.66 -2.68 -14.87
CA LYS A 171 -26.86 -3.51 -15.13
C LYS A 171 -26.72 -4.31 -16.43
N SER A 172 -26.24 -3.67 -17.49
CA SER A 172 -26.12 -4.28 -18.82
C SER A 172 -24.96 -5.27 -18.92
N ASN A 173 -23.89 -5.05 -18.14
CA ASN A 173 -22.65 -5.85 -18.18
C ASN A 173 -22.46 -6.72 -16.94
N LYS A 174 -23.55 -7.10 -16.25
CA LYS A 174 -23.50 -7.81 -14.96
C LYS A 174 -22.58 -9.03 -14.93
N ASN A 175 -22.48 -9.78 -16.03
CA ASN A 175 -21.62 -10.96 -16.14
C ASN A 175 -20.13 -10.64 -16.29
N ASN A 176 -19.81 -9.40 -16.69
CA ASN A 176 -18.48 -8.90 -16.95
C ASN A 176 -17.96 -7.98 -15.83
N ILE A 177 -18.82 -7.56 -14.90
CA ILE A 177 -18.42 -6.86 -13.67
C ILE A 177 -17.98 -7.88 -12.63
N ARG A 178 -16.74 -7.78 -12.14
CA ARG A 178 -16.26 -8.58 -11.02
C ARG A 178 -16.73 -7.97 -9.69
N SER A 179 -17.06 -8.81 -8.71
CA SER A 179 -17.38 -8.35 -7.36
C SER A 179 -16.12 -8.01 -6.57
N SER A 180 -16.25 -7.09 -5.61
CA SER A 180 -15.32 -6.95 -4.51
C SER A 180 -16.04 -7.44 -3.26
N ASP A 181 -15.39 -8.33 -2.51
CA ASP A 181 -15.95 -8.86 -1.25
C ASP A 181 -15.59 -7.98 -0.04
N LEU A 182 -14.97 -6.81 -0.28
CA LEU A 182 -14.56 -5.89 0.78
C LEU A 182 -15.74 -5.04 1.25
N ALA A 183 -15.98 -5.07 2.56
CA ALA A 183 -16.86 -4.11 3.20
C ALA A 183 -16.20 -2.72 3.26
N GLU A 184 -17.02 -1.67 3.20
CA GLU A 184 -16.55 -0.28 3.27
C GLU A 184 -15.77 -0.01 4.57
N ASP A 185 -16.24 -0.51 5.70
CA ASP A 185 -15.53 -0.37 6.98
C ASP A 185 -14.14 -1.01 6.97
N SER A 186 -13.99 -2.17 6.31
CA SER A 186 -12.68 -2.84 6.19
C SER A 186 -11.70 -2.01 5.37
N ILE A 187 -12.18 -1.30 4.36
CA ILE A 187 -11.39 -0.41 3.52
C ILE A 187 -10.90 0.80 4.34
N ILE A 188 -11.79 1.40 5.13
CA ILE A 188 -11.46 2.50 6.05
C ILE A 188 -10.49 2.05 7.14
N ASP A 189 -10.63 0.84 7.67
CA ASP A 189 -9.71 0.31 8.67
C ASP A 189 -8.30 0.07 8.11
N ILE A 190 -8.19 -0.41 6.87
CA ILE A 190 -6.90 -0.52 6.16
C ILE A 190 -6.26 0.86 6.02
N TYR A 191 -7.02 1.85 5.56
CA TYR A 191 -6.54 3.23 5.44
C TYR A 191 -6.06 3.77 6.79
N LEU A 192 -6.89 3.66 7.83
CA LEU A 192 -6.58 4.12 9.18
C LEU A 192 -5.32 3.47 9.75
N SER A 193 -5.16 2.15 9.58
CA SER A 193 -3.96 1.43 10.02
C SER A 193 -2.69 1.93 9.31
N THR A 194 -2.82 2.31 8.04
CA THR A 194 -1.71 2.83 7.23
C THR A 194 -1.29 4.21 7.71
N VAL A 195 -2.25 5.13 7.91
CA VAL A 195 -1.96 6.47 8.42
C VAL A 195 -1.53 6.47 9.89
N LYS A 196 -1.89 5.46 10.68
CA LYS A 196 -1.42 5.27 12.07
C LYS A 196 -0.05 4.61 12.21
N ASN A 197 0.63 4.30 11.11
CA ASN A 197 1.90 3.61 11.19
C ASN A 197 2.97 4.44 11.95
N ASN A 198 3.85 3.80 12.72
CA ASN A 198 4.99 4.44 13.40
C ASN A 198 4.65 5.60 14.36
N LEU A 199 3.51 5.56 15.07
CA LEU A 199 3.21 6.59 16.08
C LEU A 199 4.05 6.43 17.37
N GLY A 200 4.63 5.25 17.61
CA GLY A 200 5.41 4.93 18.81
C GLY A 200 4.53 4.40 19.95
N ASP A 201 5.06 4.44 21.18
CA ASP A 201 4.35 3.96 22.37
C ASP A 201 3.43 5.06 22.95
N ILE A 202 2.21 5.14 22.41
CA ILE A 202 1.21 6.14 22.79
C ILE A 202 0.76 5.93 24.24
N LEU A 203 0.84 7.00 25.04
CA LEU A 203 0.35 7.04 26.43
C LEU A 203 -1.08 7.54 26.53
N ARG A 204 -1.39 8.63 25.85
CA ARG A 204 -2.74 9.22 25.80
C ARG A 204 -2.93 9.98 24.51
N ILE A 205 -4.16 9.97 24.01
CA ILE A 205 -4.57 10.75 22.85
C ILE A 205 -5.39 11.94 23.37
N VAL A 206 -5.07 13.13 22.88
CA VAL A 206 -5.78 14.38 23.19
C VAL A 206 -6.91 14.55 22.17
N THR A 207 -6.57 14.53 20.88
CA THR A 207 -7.51 14.56 19.76
C THR A 207 -7.06 13.61 18.68
N GLU A 208 -8.04 13.00 17.99
CA GLU A 208 -7.80 12.17 16.82
C GLU A 208 -8.91 12.42 15.82
N ARG A 209 -8.53 12.75 14.58
CA ARG A 209 -9.46 13.05 13.50
C ARG A 209 -9.04 12.37 12.21
N LEU A 210 -10.01 11.78 11.53
CA LEU A 210 -9.89 11.25 10.19
C LEU A 210 -10.89 11.95 9.28
N VAL A 211 -10.40 12.55 8.19
CA VAL A 211 -11.24 13.09 7.12
C VAL A 211 -10.89 12.34 5.83
N VAL A 212 -11.85 11.64 5.26
CA VAL A 212 -11.70 10.97 3.96
C VAL A 212 -12.44 11.81 2.92
N ASP A 213 -11.69 12.50 2.06
CA ASP A 213 -12.23 13.37 1.01
C ASP A 213 -12.62 12.60 -0.25
N VAL A 214 -11.92 11.49 -0.53
CA VAL A 214 -12.17 10.65 -1.70
C VAL A 214 -12.37 9.22 -1.23
N PHE A 215 -13.53 8.66 -1.56
CA PHE A 215 -13.82 7.25 -1.39
C PHE A 215 -14.46 6.71 -2.67
N GLU A 216 -13.65 6.14 -3.54
CA GLU A 216 -14.05 5.75 -4.89
C GLU A 216 -13.84 4.25 -5.14
N GLN A 217 -14.85 3.59 -5.66
CA GLN A 217 -14.73 2.27 -6.29
C GLN A 217 -14.53 2.46 -7.78
N ILE A 218 -13.37 2.09 -8.29
CA ILE A 218 -12.99 2.26 -9.69
C ILE A 218 -12.99 0.89 -10.37
N PHE A 219 -13.77 0.73 -11.42
CA PHE A 219 -13.83 -0.49 -12.22
C PHE A 219 -12.89 -0.38 -13.42
N LEU A 220 -11.81 -1.16 -13.40
CA LEU A 220 -10.78 -1.18 -14.43
C LEU A 220 -11.12 -2.19 -15.54
N PRO A 221 -11.04 -1.80 -16.83
CA PRO A 221 -11.19 -2.72 -17.94
C PRO A 221 -9.98 -3.67 -18.00
N VAL A 222 -10.24 -4.98 -17.98
CA VAL A 222 -9.23 -6.04 -18.07
C VAL A 222 -9.67 -7.04 -19.12
N TYR A 223 -8.84 -7.24 -20.14
CA TYR A 223 -9.05 -8.32 -21.10
C TYR A 223 -8.54 -9.63 -20.54
N GLU A 224 -9.41 -10.64 -20.44
CA GLU A 224 -9.03 -12.02 -20.19
C GLU A 224 -9.04 -12.79 -21.51
N ILE A 225 -7.86 -13.26 -21.91
CA ILE A 225 -7.69 -14.01 -23.14
C ILE A 225 -7.39 -15.46 -22.79
N ARG A 226 -8.30 -16.37 -23.14
CA ARG A 226 -8.03 -17.80 -23.06
C ARG A 226 -7.31 -18.26 -24.29
N ILE A 227 -6.21 -18.96 -24.08
CA ILE A 227 -5.44 -19.58 -25.15
C ILE A 227 -5.24 -21.07 -24.84
N ALA A 228 -5.16 -21.88 -25.90
CA ALA A 228 -4.89 -23.31 -25.80
C ALA A 228 -3.77 -23.73 -26.75
N ASP A 229 -2.89 -24.61 -26.25
CA ASP A 229 -1.89 -25.28 -27.10
C ASP A 229 -2.50 -26.47 -27.86
N SER A 230 -1.71 -27.07 -28.74
CA SER A 230 -2.05 -28.28 -29.49
C SER A 230 -2.37 -29.51 -28.62
N LYS A 231 -2.10 -29.46 -27.32
CA LYS A 231 -2.42 -30.50 -26.32
C LYS A 231 -3.67 -30.16 -25.50
N ASN A 232 -4.41 -29.11 -25.87
CA ASN A 232 -5.55 -28.56 -25.14
C ASN A 232 -5.22 -28.07 -23.72
N THR A 233 -3.95 -27.78 -23.44
CA THR A 233 -3.56 -27.09 -22.21
C THR A 233 -4.02 -25.65 -22.31
N THR A 234 -4.81 -25.18 -21.35
CA THR A 234 -5.32 -23.80 -21.35
C THR A 234 -4.50 -22.87 -20.46
N LYS A 235 -4.33 -21.63 -20.91
CA LYS A 235 -3.73 -20.52 -20.15
C LYS A 235 -4.61 -19.28 -20.30
N ILE A 236 -4.51 -18.38 -19.33
CA ILE A 236 -5.19 -17.09 -19.35
C ILE A 236 -4.11 -16.01 -19.38
N LEU A 237 -4.17 -15.15 -20.40
CA LEU A 237 -3.44 -13.89 -20.44
C LEU A 237 -4.38 -12.79 -19.95
N ARG A 238 -3.90 -11.92 -19.06
CA ARG A 238 -4.67 -10.79 -18.56
C ARG A 238 -3.98 -9.51 -18.99
N VAL A 239 -4.72 -8.59 -19.60
CA VAL A 239 -4.18 -7.32 -20.10
C VAL A 239 -5.00 -6.17 -19.54
N ASP A 240 -4.31 -5.21 -18.94
CA ASP A 240 -4.88 -3.94 -18.48
C ASP A 240 -5.33 -3.11 -19.68
N GLY A 241 -6.64 -2.91 -19.82
CA GLY A 241 -7.26 -2.10 -20.87
C GLY A 241 -6.99 -0.60 -20.73
N MET A 242 -6.33 -0.14 -19.66
CA MET A 242 -5.90 1.25 -19.50
C MET A 242 -4.47 1.50 -19.96
N SER A 243 -3.61 0.48 -19.95
CA SER A 243 -2.16 0.64 -20.16
C SER A 243 -1.49 -0.35 -21.11
N SER A 244 -2.25 -1.31 -21.65
CA SER A 244 -1.75 -2.41 -22.50
C SER A 244 -0.73 -3.32 -21.82
N LYS A 245 -0.62 -3.25 -20.48
CA LYS A 245 0.30 -4.08 -19.69
C LYS A 245 -0.31 -5.44 -19.36
N ILE A 246 0.54 -6.47 -19.37
CA ILE A 246 0.16 -7.80 -18.89
C ILE A 246 0.17 -7.79 -17.36
N LEU A 247 -0.87 -8.35 -16.75
CA LEU A 247 -1.07 -8.48 -15.29
C LEU A 247 -0.52 -9.79 -14.73
#